data_AF-A0A0R1P6D8-F1
#
_entry.id   AF-A0A0R1P6D8-F1
#
_cell.length_a   1.000
_cell.length_b   1.000
_cell.length_c   1.000
_cell.angle_alpha   90.00
_cell.angle_beta   90.00
_cell.angle_gamma   90.00
#
_symmetry.space_group_name_H-M   'P 1'
#
loop_
_entity.id
_entity.type
_entity.pdbx_description
1 polymer ?
#
loop_
_entity_poly.entity_id
_entity_poly.type
_entity_poly.pdbx_seq_one_letter_code
_entity_poly.pdbx_strand_id
1 'polypeptide(L)'
;MTGRDYLKIWYRVQIAATLVILFMMIRNFELGRNIWLRLLWMVIILAIGLGIELTPHLPPIVCRVNAWLQAIAQSVILTFAWGVITREMIVLLHMPSRGVVSLMILFYFVMYAPFASVIGGQLHADWERFLFVLWMFWNVIYPYFNLPLDLINNPKLSALLTTGAVGAMGYFILITTVMRAWHLSWPGLKPHFSGDFNWWILLLLVVLFFVAALAPLFSGFKLPNHQRVFELTCTAFESGVGEETLFRFALMGVLFDALHNVQQRLPIALVTSAVLFGLMHLSNILLAGQSVPLTIYQALNATLVGLFLAVTYVYTGQLWLVMLMHFTSDWISFVTSNSSKIVGTLTSVDWLSLLLIAVVIIVLTIWMMFGQRRNVMERHVDRLTGKHQHFGFSIQY
;
A
#
# COMPACT_ATOMS: atom_id res chain seq x y z
N MET A 1 1.60 25.68 -15.89
CA MET A 1 0.79 24.53 -15.44
C MET A 1 1.49 23.86 -14.28
N THR A 2 0.79 23.65 -13.18
CA THR A 2 1.28 22.91 -12.01
C THR A 2 1.20 21.39 -12.28
N GLY A 3 1.89 20.58 -11.47
CA GLY A 3 1.78 19.11 -11.57
C GLY A 3 0.34 18.59 -11.41
N ARG A 4 -0.52 19.32 -10.68
CA ARG A 4 -1.95 18.98 -10.52
C ARG A 4 -2.73 19.20 -11.81
N ASP A 5 -2.36 20.20 -12.61
CA ASP A 5 -3.02 20.47 -13.90
C ASP A 5 -2.76 19.33 -14.90
N TYR A 6 -1.54 18.81 -14.95
CA TYR A 6 -1.20 17.66 -15.78
C TYR A 6 -1.94 16.39 -15.36
N LEU A 7 -2.01 16.10 -14.05
CA LEU A 7 -2.77 14.95 -13.54
C LEU A 7 -4.27 15.07 -13.83
N LYS A 8 -4.82 16.28 -13.83
CA LYS A 8 -6.22 16.52 -14.19
C LYS A 8 -6.49 16.29 -15.68
N ILE A 9 -5.60 16.74 -16.56
CA ILE A 9 -5.71 16.45 -18.00
C ILE A 9 -5.61 14.94 -18.24
N TRP A 10 -4.63 14.28 -17.61
CA TRP A 10 -4.47 12.84 -17.73
C TRP A 10 -5.69 12.08 -17.22
N TYR A 11 -6.26 12.47 -16.08
CA TYR A 11 -7.50 11.88 -15.55
C TYR A 11 -8.65 11.90 -16.57
N ARG A 12 -8.87 13.04 -17.24
CA ARG A 12 -9.91 13.18 -18.26
C ARG A 12 -9.66 12.26 -19.45
N VAL A 13 -8.43 12.23 -19.95
CA VAL A 13 -8.03 11.37 -21.07
C VAL A 13 -8.18 9.90 -20.69
N GLN A 14 -7.74 9.52 -19.49
CA GLN A 14 -7.82 8.15 -18.99
C GLN A 14 -9.27 7.68 -18.92
N ILE A 15 -10.18 8.43 -18.29
CA ILE A 15 -11.58 8.04 -18.20
C ILE A 15 -12.23 7.98 -19.57
N ALA A 16 -11.98 8.97 -20.44
CA ALA A 16 -12.53 8.97 -21.79
C ALA A 16 -12.05 7.73 -22.58
N ALA A 17 -10.76 7.39 -22.50
CA ALA A 17 -10.22 6.19 -23.12
C ALA A 17 -10.83 4.91 -22.53
N THR A 18 -10.93 4.80 -21.20
CA THR A 18 -11.56 3.65 -20.54
C THR A 18 -13.02 3.50 -20.93
N LEU A 19 -13.79 4.59 -21.05
CA LEU A 19 -15.17 4.57 -21.52
C LEU A 19 -15.29 4.01 -22.94
N VAL A 20 -14.45 4.49 -23.87
CA VAL A 20 -14.43 3.99 -25.25
C VAL A 20 -14.17 2.49 -25.28
N ILE A 21 -13.21 2.02 -24.49
CA ILE A 21 -12.83 0.61 -24.41
C ILE A 21 -13.97 -0.23 -23.86
N LEU A 22 -14.58 0.17 -22.74
CA LEU A 22 -15.72 -0.55 -22.16
C LEU A 22 -16.92 -0.58 -23.12
N PHE A 23 -17.17 0.50 -23.87
CA PHE A 23 -18.24 0.53 -24.86
C PHE A 23 -17.98 -0.42 -26.03
N MET A 24 -16.73 -0.48 -26.53
CA MET A 24 -16.32 -1.46 -27.54
C MET A 24 -16.49 -2.90 -27.04
N MET A 25 -16.21 -3.15 -25.76
CA MET A 25 -16.37 -4.47 -25.15
C MET A 25 -17.83 -4.91 -25.00
N ILE A 26 -18.77 -3.99 -24.76
CA ILE A 26 -20.21 -4.32 -24.74
C ILE A 26 -20.65 -4.88 -26.10
N ARG A 27 -20.06 -4.39 -27.20
CA ARG A 27 -20.36 -4.85 -28.56
C ARG A 27 -19.78 -6.25 -28.84
N ASN A 28 -18.63 -6.57 -28.25
CA ASN A 28 -17.97 -7.86 -28.43
C ASN A 28 -18.55 -8.88 -27.43
N PHE A 29 -19.59 -9.60 -27.87
CA PHE A 29 -20.35 -10.62 -27.13
C PHE A 29 -19.52 -11.82 -26.60
N GLU A 30 -18.20 -11.85 -26.79
CA GLU A 30 -17.31 -12.98 -26.44
C GLU A 30 -17.19 -13.21 -24.92
N LEU A 31 -17.57 -12.25 -24.08
CA LEU A 31 -17.49 -12.35 -22.62
C LEU A 31 -18.73 -13.02 -21.97
N GLY A 32 -19.71 -13.47 -22.76
CA GLY A 32 -20.87 -14.19 -22.25
C GLY A 32 -21.99 -13.31 -21.68
N ARG A 33 -23.19 -13.90 -21.62
CA ARG A 33 -24.49 -13.20 -21.46
C ARG A 33 -24.70 -12.47 -20.12
N ASN A 34 -23.84 -12.67 -19.12
CA ASN A 34 -23.94 -12.05 -17.79
C ASN A 34 -22.92 -10.91 -17.55
N ILE A 35 -21.95 -10.71 -18.45
CA ILE A 35 -20.89 -9.71 -18.26
C ILE A 35 -21.31 -8.33 -18.78
N TRP A 36 -22.18 -8.25 -19.78
CA TRP A 36 -22.63 -6.98 -20.36
C TRP A 36 -23.33 -6.06 -19.35
N LEU A 37 -24.12 -6.60 -18.40
CA LEU A 37 -24.76 -5.80 -17.34
C LEU A 37 -23.72 -5.13 -16.45
N ARG A 38 -22.65 -5.86 -16.09
CA ARG A 38 -21.54 -5.32 -15.30
C ARG A 38 -20.84 -4.21 -16.07
N LEU A 39 -20.53 -4.44 -17.35
CA LEU A 39 -19.90 -3.43 -18.23
C LEU A 39 -20.77 -2.18 -18.36
N LEU A 40 -22.07 -2.32 -18.52
CA LEU A 40 -23.00 -1.20 -18.61
C LEU A 40 -22.94 -0.32 -17.36
N TRP A 41 -22.95 -0.93 -16.17
CA TRP A 41 -22.80 -0.19 -14.92
C TRP A 41 -21.45 0.54 -14.83
N MET A 42 -20.35 -0.10 -15.25
CA MET A 42 -19.03 0.55 -15.29
C MET A 42 -19.02 1.76 -16.22
N VAL A 43 -19.64 1.64 -17.41
CA VAL A 43 -19.78 2.75 -18.37
C VAL A 43 -20.60 3.89 -17.77
N ILE A 44 -21.75 3.60 -17.16
CA ILE A 44 -22.60 4.62 -16.53
C ILE A 44 -21.83 5.36 -15.43
N ILE A 45 -21.14 4.64 -14.55
CA ILE A 45 -20.37 5.22 -13.45
C ILE A 45 -19.26 6.14 -13.99
N LEU A 46 -18.46 5.68 -14.96
CA LEU A 46 -17.41 6.51 -15.54
C LEU A 46 -17.95 7.70 -16.33
N ALA A 47 -19.09 7.55 -17.00
CA ALA A 47 -19.73 8.64 -17.75
C ALA A 47 -20.24 9.74 -16.81
N ILE A 48 -20.82 9.37 -15.66
CA ILE A 48 -21.15 10.31 -14.59
C ILE A 48 -19.88 11.03 -14.11
N GLY A 49 -18.81 10.28 -13.84
CA GLY A 49 -17.53 10.84 -13.41
C GLY A 49 -16.95 11.88 -14.38
N LEU A 50 -16.92 11.54 -15.68
CA LEU A 50 -16.44 12.43 -16.73
C LEU A 50 -17.36 13.65 -16.91
N GLY A 51 -18.68 13.45 -16.94
CA GLY A 51 -19.65 14.53 -17.09
C GLY A 51 -19.55 15.56 -15.97
N ILE A 52 -19.40 15.10 -14.73
CA ILE A 52 -19.21 15.97 -13.57
C ILE A 52 -17.87 16.70 -13.65
N GLU A 53 -16.79 16.02 -14.04
CA GLU A 53 -15.46 16.63 -14.18
C GLU A 53 -15.37 17.68 -15.32
N LEU A 54 -16.17 17.52 -16.38
CA LEU A 54 -16.24 18.48 -17.49
C LEU A 54 -17.19 19.65 -17.22
N THR A 55 -18.08 19.55 -16.23
CA THR A 55 -19.06 20.58 -15.93
C THR A 55 -18.53 21.51 -14.82
N PRO A 56 -18.23 22.78 -15.12
CA PRO A 56 -17.81 23.73 -14.09
C PRO A 56 -19.00 24.12 -13.19
N HIS A 57 -18.70 24.54 -11.96
CA HIS A 57 -19.68 25.13 -11.01
C HIS A 57 -20.84 24.22 -10.58
N LEU A 58 -20.63 22.92 -10.46
CA LEU A 58 -21.62 22.01 -9.88
C LEU A 58 -21.77 22.23 -8.36
N PRO A 59 -22.95 21.93 -7.78
CA PRO A 59 -23.17 22.01 -6.34
C PRO A 59 -22.18 21.10 -5.58
N PRO A 60 -21.62 21.53 -4.43
CA PRO A 60 -20.64 20.75 -3.68
C PRO A 60 -21.11 19.33 -3.31
N ILE A 61 -22.40 19.16 -3.05
CA ILE A 61 -23.00 17.85 -2.73
C ILE A 61 -22.88 16.87 -3.91
N VAL A 62 -23.05 17.34 -5.15
CA VAL A 62 -22.95 16.51 -6.36
C VAL A 62 -21.51 16.06 -6.56
N CYS A 63 -20.55 16.98 -6.41
CA CYS A 63 -19.12 16.66 -6.47
C CYS A 63 -18.74 15.64 -5.40
N ARG A 64 -19.22 15.80 -4.17
CA ARG A 64 -18.91 14.89 -3.06
C ARG A 64 -19.51 13.49 -3.27
N VAL A 65 -20.77 13.40 -3.69
CA VAL A 65 -21.42 12.10 -3.98
C VAL A 65 -20.68 11.39 -5.12
N ASN A 66 -20.28 12.11 -6.16
CA ASN A 66 -19.48 11.55 -7.23
C ASN A 66 -18.09 11.11 -6.76
N ALA A 67 -17.41 11.92 -5.93
CA ALA A 67 -16.11 11.55 -5.37
C ALA A 67 -16.18 10.19 -4.64
N TRP A 68 -17.23 9.97 -3.86
CA TRP A 68 -17.50 8.68 -3.21
C TRP A 68 -17.79 7.54 -4.19
N LEU A 69 -18.67 7.79 -5.17
CA LEU A 69 -19.00 6.80 -6.20
C LEU A 69 -17.75 6.36 -6.97
N GLN A 70 -16.93 7.32 -7.42
CA GLN A 70 -15.69 7.05 -8.13
C GLN A 70 -14.62 6.44 -7.21
N ALA A 71 -14.50 6.88 -5.96
CA ALA A 71 -13.55 6.32 -5.01
C ALA A 71 -13.77 4.82 -4.80
N ILE A 72 -15.03 4.38 -4.78
CA ILE A 72 -15.40 2.98 -4.63
C ILE A 72 -15.21 2.23 -5.96
N ALA A 73 -15.76 2.74 -7.05
CA ALA A 73 -15.88 1.98 -8.29
C ALA A 73 -14.72 2.14 -9.27
N GLN A 74 -14.14 3.34 -9.39
CA GLN A 74 -13.22 3.66 -10.48
C GLN A 74 -11.92 2.84 -10.41
N SER A 75 -11.38 2.56 -9.22
CA SER A 75 -10.20 1.71 -9.08
C SER A 75 -10.46 0.29 -9.62
N VAL A 76 -11.60 -0.31 -9.25
CA VAL A 76 -12.04 -1.63 -9.75
C VAL A 76 -12.19 -1.60 -11.27
N ILE A 77 -12.83 -0.55 -11.79
CA ILE A 77 -13.07 -0.39 -13.23
C ILE A 77 -11.74 -0.25 -13.99
N LEU A 78 -10.78 0.51 -13.46
CA LEU A 78 -9.46 0.67 -14.07
C LEU A 78 -8.70 -0.66 -14.11
N THR A 79 -8.66 -1.42 -12.99
CA THR A 79 -8.03 -2.75 -12.95
C THR A 79 -8.70 -3.71 -13.93
N PHE A 80 -10.03 -3.72 -13.97
CA PHE A 80 -10.82 -4.54 -14.88
C PHE A 80 -10.51 -4.22 -16.34
N ALA A 81 -10.65 -2.95 -16.72
CA ALA A 81 -10.44 -2.50 -18.10
C ALA A 81 -9.01 -2.78 -18.55
N TRP A 82 -8.02 -2.55 -17.69
CA TRP A 82 -6.62 -2.80 -18.02
C TRP A 82 -6.31 -4.29 -18.19
N GLY A 83 -6.89 -5.15 -17.34
CA GLY A 83 -6.79 -6.61 -17.50
C GLY A 83 -7.35 -7.08 -18.85
N VAL A 84 -8.50 -6.53 -19.26
CA VAL A 84 -9.09 -6.89 -20.55
C VAL A 84 -8.30 -6.34 -21.73
N ILE A 85 -7.86 -5.08 -21.71
CA ILE A 85 -6.99 -4.52 -22.77
C ILE A 85 -5.76 -5.39 -22.98
N THR A 86 -5.12 -5.79 -21.88
CA THR A 86 -3.94 -6.66 -21.90
C THR A 86 -4.28 -8.01 -22.55
N ARG A 87 -5.41 -8.61 -22.17
CA ARG A 87 -5.92 -9.85 -22.80
C ARG A 87 -6.15 -9.68 -24.29
N GLU A 88 -6.88 -8.64 -24.72
CA GLU A 88 -7.25 -8.44 -26.13
C GLU A 88 -6.02 -8.16 -27.01
N MET A 89 -5.03 -7.43 -26.50
CA MET A 89 -3.75 -7.24 -27.20
C MET A 89 -3.05 -8.58 -27.46
N ILE A 90 -3.11 -9.52 -26.51
CA ILE A 90 -2.48 -10.83 -26.66
C ILE A 90 -3.31 -11.74 -27.58
N VAL A 91 -4.61 -11.83 -27.34
CA VAL A 91 -5.49 -12.81 -27.99
C VAL A 91 -5.97 -12.34 -29.36
N LEU A 92 -6.50 -11.13 -29.49
CA LEU A 92 -7.05 -10.63 -30.75
C LEU A 92 -5.98 -10.02 -31.66
N LEU A 93 -5.09 -9.21 -31.09
CA LEU A 93 -4.02 -8.57 -31.86
C LEU A 93 -2.79 -9.48 -32.03
N HIS A 94 -2.81 -10.69 -31.46
CA HIS A 94 -1.73 -11.68 -31.53
C HIS A 94 -0.36 -11.11 -31.10
N MET A 95 -0.35 -10.13 -30.20
CA MET A 95 0.89 -9.51 -29.74
C MET A 95 1.66 -10.43 -28.77
N PRO A 96 3.00 -10.39 -28.77
CA PRO A 96 3.81 -11.22 -27.86
C PRO A 96 3.49 -10.94 -26.38
N SER A 97 3.01 -11.95 -25.66
CA SER A 97 2.49 -11.77 -24.29
C SER A 97 3.51 -11.18 -23.31
N ARG A 98 4.78 -11.57 -23.40
CA ARG A 98 5.85 -11.03 -22.56
C ARG A 98 5.97 -9.51 -22.70
N GLY A 99 5.89 -8.98 -23.92
CA GLY A 99 5.98 -7.55 -24.18
C GLY A 99 4.77 -6.79 -23.66
N VAL A 100 3.57 -7.30 -23.97
CA VAL A 100 2.30 -6.71 -23.53
C VAL A 100 2.19 -6.68 -22.00
N VAL A 101 2.51 -7.78 -21.32
CA VAL A 101 2.47 -7.86 -19.85
C VAL A 101 3.50 -6.93 -19.20
N SER A 102 4.69 -6.79 -19.81
CA SER A 102 5.69 -5.84 -19.31
C SER A 102 5.20 -4.38 -19.41
N LEU A 103 4.57 -4.02 -20.52
CA LEU A 103 3.94 -2.71 -20.69
C LEU A 103 2.76 -2.50 -19.73
N MET A 104 1.97 -3.56 -19.51
CA MET A 104 0.90 -3.58 -18.52
C MET A 104 1.42 -3.20 -17.13
N ILE A 105 2.50 -3.84 -16.68
CA ILE A 105 3.12 -3.57 -15.38
C ILE A 105 3.58 -2.11 -15.28
N LEU A 106 4.27 -1.60 -16.30
CA LEU A 106 4.78 -0.22 -16.31
C LEU A 106 3.64 0.81 -16.20
N PHE A 107 2.54 0.61 -16.94
CA PHE A 107 1.38 1.48 -16.82
C PHE A 107 0.69 1.34 -15.46
N TYR A 108 0.59 0.10 -14.92
CA TYR A 108 -0.08 -0.17 -13.66
C TYR A 108 0.52 0.63 -12.49
N PHE A 109 1.84 0.85 -12.49
CA PHE A 109 2.52 1.67 -11.47
C PHE A 109 1.96 3.09 -11.38
N VAL A 110 1.57 3.68 -12.51
CA VAL A 110 1.22 5.09 -12.59
C VAL A 110 -0.27 5.33 -12.88
N MET A 111 -1.01 4.28 -13.26
CA MET A 111 -2.41 4.34 -13.67
C MET A 111 -3.31 5.03 -12.65
N TYR A 112 -3.06 4.85 -11.35
CA TYR A 112 -3.90 5.41 -10.30
C TYR A 112 -3.54 6.82 -9.86
N ALA A 113 -2.39 7.36 -10.28
CA ALA A 113 -1.95 8.71 -9.91
C ALA A 113 -2.96 9.81 -10.32
N PRO A 114 -3.47 9.88 -11.57
CA PRO A 114 -4.46 10.89 -11.94
C PRO A 114 -5.76 10.76 -11.12
N PHE A 115 -6.24 9.53 -10.91
CA PHE A 115 -7.41 9.25 -10.09
C PHE A 115 -7.22 9.68 -8.62
N ALA A 116 -6.08 9.35 -8.02
CA ALA A 116 -5.73 9.78 -6.66
C ALA A 116 -5.71 11.30 -6.53
N SER A 117 -5.15 12.01 -7.50
CA SER A 117 -5.08 13.48 -7.45
C SER A 117 -6.44 14.16 -7.63
N VAL A 118 -7.33 13.61 -8.48
CA VAL A 118 -8.61 14.26 -8.81
C VAL A 118 -9.73 13.80 -7.89
N ILE A 119 -9.92 12.49 -7.72
CA ILE A 119 -10.99 11.92 -6.89
C ILE A 119 -10.55 11.81 -5.44
N GLY A 120 -9.40 11.17 -5.18
CA GLY A 120 -8.87 11.06 -3.82
C GLY A 120 -8.67 12.44 -3.17
N GLY A 121 -8.17 13.41 -3.94
CA GLY A 121 -7.98 14.80 -3.50
C GLY A 121 -9.26 15.56 -3.11
N GLN A 122 -10.45 15.05 -3.45
CA GLN A 122 -11.75 15.62 -3.02
C GLN A 122 -12.22 15.07 -1.66
N LEU A 123 -11.59 14.01 -1.14
CA LEU A 123 -11.90 13.41 0.16
C LEU A 123 -11.15 14.18 1.25
N HIS A 124 -11.87 15.02 1.99
CA HIS A 124 -11.26 15.94 2.96
C HIS A 124 -11.45 15.52 4.40
N ALA A 125 -12.53 14.78 4.72
CA ALA A 125 -12.75 14.35 6.09
C ALA A 125 -11.89 13.13 6.44
N ASP A 126 -11.40 13.07 7.67
CA ASP A 126 -10.39 12.08 8.10
C ASP A 126 -10.89 10.64 7.97
N TRP A 127 -12.17 10.41 8.27
CA TRP A 127 -12.79 9.09 8.09
C TRP A 127 -12.89 8.70 6.60
N GLU A 128 -13.06 9.66 5.68
CA GLU A 128 -13.08 9.40 4.24
C GLU A 128 -11.68 8.98 3.77
N ARG A 129 -10.65 9.70 4.22
CA ARG A 129 -9.24 9.40 3.93
C ARG A 129 -8.86 8.03 4.46
N PHE A 130 -9.25 7.72 5.70
CA PHE A 130 -9.01 6.44 6.34
C PHE A 130 -9.63 5.27 5.55
N LEU A 131 -10.91 5.38 5.16
CA LEU A 131 -11.57 4.35 4.36
C LEU A 131 -10.96 4.26 2.95
N PHE A 132 -10.59 5.39 2.36
CA PHE A 132 -10.00 5.43 1.02
C PHE A 132 -8.68 4.66 0.97
N VAL A 133 -7.74 4.89 1.89
CA VAL A 133 -6.44 4.21 1.86
C VAL A 133 -6.58 2.69 2.06
N LEU A 134 -7.48 2.25 2.95
CA LEU A 134 -7.78 0.83 3.16
C LEU A 134 -8.43 0.19 1.93
N TRP A 135 -9.43 0.85 1.36
CA TRP A 135 -10.11 0.38 0.15
C TRP A 135 -9.13 0.28 -1.03
N MET A 136 -8.27 1.28 -1.22
CA MET A 136 -7.27 1.27 -2.29
C MET A 136 -6.25 0.15 -2.13
N PHE A 137 -5.82 -0.17 -0.92
CA PHE A 137 -4.89 -1.28 -0.68
C PHE A 137 -5.43 -2.59 -1.26
N TRP A 138 -6.64 -2.99 -0.87
CA TRP A 138 -7.25 -4.22 -1.37
C TRP A 138 -7.47 -4.26 -2.89
N ASN A 139 -7.77 -3.11 -3.49
CA ASN A 139 -8.05 -3.03 -4.93
C ASN A 139 -6.80 -2.95 -5.80
N VAL A 140 -5.71 -2.36 -5.29
CA VAL A 140 -4.50 -2.08 -6.08
C VAL A 140 -3.44 -3.16 -5.90
N ILE A 141 -3.36 -3.81 -4.74
CA ILE A 141 -2.31 -4.80 -4.45
C ILE A 141 -2.35 -5.99 -5.42
N TYR A 142 -3.53 -6.47 -5.82
CA TYR A 142 -3.65 -7.64 -6.70
C TYR A 142 -4.18 -7.27 -8.11
N PRO A 143 -3.30 -7.08 -9.11
CA PRO A 143 -3.67 -6.55 -10.43
C PRO A 143 -4.39 -7.54 -11.37
N TYR A 144 -4.56 -8.80 -11.00
CA TYR A 144 -4.81 -9.90 -11.96
C TYR A 144 -6.27 -10.36 -12.11
N PHE A 145 -7.27 -9.58 -11.66
CA PHE A 145 -8.67 -10.04 -11.63
C PHE A 145 -9.24 -10.53 -12.97
N ASN A 146 -8.77 -10.01 -14.12
CA ASN A 146 -9.31 -10.33 -15.44
C ASN A 146 -8.25 -10.62 -16.52
N LEU A 147 -7.00 -10.84 -16.11
CA LEU A 147 -5.94 -11.33 -17.00
C LEU A 147 -5.74 -12.83 -16.73
N PRO A 148 -6.16 -13.73 -17.63
CA PRO A 148 -5.92 -15.15 -17.47
C PRO A 148 -4.42 -15.44 -17.34
N LEU A 149 -4.02 -16.09 -16.24
CA LEU A 149 -2.59 -16.33 -15.92
C LEU A 149 -1.90 -17.24 -16.96
N ASP A 150 -2.67 -18.07 -17.67
CA ASP A 150 -2.24 -18.90 -18.79
C ASP A 150 -1.71 -18.08 -19.98
N LEU A 151 -2.13 -16.82 -20.13
CA LEU A 151 -1.58 -15.91 -21.14
C LEU A 151 -0.18 -15.39 -20.76
N ILE A 152 0.21 -15.50 -19.49
CA ILE A 152 1.51 -15.05 -18.98
C ILE A 152 2.53 -16.18 -19.15
N ASN A 153 3.08 -16.30 -20.35
CA ASN A 153 4.11 -17.30 -20.69
C ASN A 153 5.52 -16.90 -20.16
N ASN A 154 5.59 -16.57 -18.87
CA ASN A 154 6.82 -16.29 -18.13
C ASN A 154 6.58 -16.42 -16.61
N PRO A 155 7.25 -17.37 -15.91
CA PRO A 155 7.05 -17.58 -14.48
C PRO A 155 7.38 -16.37 -13.59
N LYS A 156 8.38 -15.55 -13.98
CA LYS A 156 8.75 -14.36 -13.21
C LYS A 156 7.70 -13.26 -13.34
N LEU A 157 7.15 -13.05 -14.54
CA LEU A 157 6.05 -12.09 -14.73
C LEU A 157 4.79 -12.53 -13.99
N SER A 158 4.50 -13.84 -14.00
CA SER A 158 3.40 -14.40 -13.23
C SER A 158 3.60 -14.12 -11.73
N ALA A 159 4.77 -14.45 -11.17
CA ALA A 159 5.08 -14.17 -9.77
C ALA A 159 4.94 -12.69 -9.41
N LEU A 160 5.47 -11.76 -10.22
CA LEU A 160 5.36 -10.32 -10.00
C LEU A 160 3.89 -9.83 -9.88
N LEU A 161 3.00 -10.41 -10.67
CA LEU A 161 1.58 -10.05 -10.70
C LEU A 161 0.79 -10.76 -9.59
N THR A 162 1.10 -12.01 -9.26
CA THR A 162 0.33 -12.81 -8.29
C THR A 162 0.74 -12.55 -6.84
N THR A 163 2.00 -12.17 -6.58
CA THR A 163 2.47 -11.93 -5.20
C THR A 163 2.13 -10.52 -4.69
N GLY A 164 1.49 -9.68 -5.51
CA GLY A 164 1.17 -8.30 -5.19
C GLY A 164 2.34 -7.30 -5.28
N ALA A 165 3.54 -7.73 -5.68
CA ALA A 165 4.71 -6.86 -5.79
C ALA A 165 4.48 -5.67 -6.74
N VAL A 166 3.84 -5.91 -7.88
CA VAL A 166 3.47 -4.85 -8.84
C VAL A 166 2.45 -3.90 -8.22
N GLY A 167 1.49 -4.45 -7.47
CA GLY A 167 0.46 -3.68 -6.78
C GLY A 167 1.02 -2.81 -5.65
N ALA A 168 1.99 -3.29 -4.88
CA ALA A 168 2.65 -2.50 -3.83
C ALA A 168 3.29 -1.22 -4.38
N MET A 169 3.94 -1.30 -5.55
CA MET A 169 4.50 -0.12 -6.21
C MET A 169 3.42 0.83 -6.73
N GLY A 170 2.38 0.29 -7.37
CA GLY A 170 1.23 1.09 -7.81
C GLY A 170 0.52 1.79 -6.64
N TYR A 171 0.38 1.09 -5.51
CA TYR A 171 -0.21 1.61 -4.29
C TYR A 171 0.69 2.68 -3.65
N PHE A 172 2.01 2.50 -3.62
CA PHE A 172 2.96 3.51 -3.15
C PHE A 172 2.84 4.83 -3.94
N ILE A 173 2.76 4.74 -5.26
CA ILE A 173 2.61 5.92 -6.14
C ILE A 173 1.22 6.57 -5.93
N LEU A 174 0.16 5.77 -5.83
CA LEU A 174 -1.19 6.22 -5.53
C LEU A 174 -1.21 7.01 -4.22
N ILE A 175 -0.70 6.42 -3.13
CA ILE A 175 -0.72 7.02 -1.80
C ILE A 175 0.14 8.28 -1.76
N THR A 176 1.33 8.26 -2.36
CA THR A 176 2.16 9.48 -2.46
C THR A 176 1.43 10.60 -3.18
N THR A 177 0.67 10.27 -4.23
CA THR A 177 -0.11 11.25 -5.00
C THR A 177 -1.29 11.81 -4.19
N VAL A 178 -2.04 10.95 -3.49
CA VAL A 178 -3.20 11.40 -2.70
C VAL A 178 -2.78 12.18 -1.44
N MET A 179 -1.73 11.75 -0.75
CA MET A 179 -1.19 12.44 0.43
C MET A 179 -0.72 13.86 0.07
N ARG A 180 -0.11 14.02 -1.12
CA ARG A 180 0.20 15.33 -1.69
C ARG A 180 -1.06 16.16 -1.97
N ALA A 181 -2.11 15.55 -2.53
CA ALA A 181 -3.38 16.23 -2.79
C ALA A 181 -4.11 16.66 -1.51
N TRP A 182 -3.91 15.93 -0.41
CA TRP A 182 -4.43 16.27 0.92
C TRP A 182 -3.54 17.23 1.71
N HIS A 183 -2.35 17.56 1.19
CA HIS A 183 -1.35 18.38 1.87
C HIS A 183 -0.89 17.82 3.23
N LEU A 184 -0.90 16.49 3.40
CA LEU A 184 -0.52 15.83 4.66
C LEU A 184 0.98 15.52 4.72
N SER A 185 1.37 14.29 4.41
CA SER A 185 2.71 13.78 4.68
C SER A 185 3.50 13.51 3.40
N TRP A 186 4.82 13.74 3.45
CA TRP A 186 5.78 13.25 2.44
C TRP A 186 6.37 11.90 2.92
N PRO A 187 6.61 10.91 2.04
CA PRO A 187 7.09 9.59 2.44
C PRO A 187 8.53 9.59 3.00
N GLY A 188 9.20 10.74 3.12
CA GLY A 188 10.52 10.79 3.76
C GLY A 188 11.59 9.97 3.02
N LEU A 189 11.57 9.96 1.68
CA LEU A 189 12.57 9.25 0.86
C LEU A 189 13.94 9.92 0.87
N LYS A 190 14.00 11.22 1.19
CA LYS A 190 15.24 11.97 1.31
C LYS A 190 15.57 12.16 2.80
N PRO A 191 16.71 11.62 3.29
CA PRO A 191 17.10 11.77 4.68
C PRO A 191 17.23 13.24 5.09
N HIS A 192 16.58 13.60 6.19
CA HIS A 192 16.70 14.92 6.80
C HIS A 192 16.64 14.81 8.33
N PHE A 193 17.81 14.70 8.95
CA PHE A 193 17.94 14.57 10.40
C PHE A 193 18.05 15.94 11.08
N SER A 194 17.41 16.11 12.24
CA SER A 194 17.59 17.31 13.07
C SER A 194 18.93 17.27 13.82
N GLY A 195 19.42 18.42 14.30
CA GLY A 195 20.63 18.48 15.14
C GLY A 195 20.60 17.60 16.39
N ASP A 196 19.41 17.39 16.99
CA ASP A 196 19.25 16.54 18.18
C ASP A 196 19.01 15.06 17.84
N PHE A 197 19.21 14.64 16.59
CA PHE A 197 19.09 13.23 16.20
C PHE A 197 20.27 12.43 16.76
N ASN A 198 19.98 11.27 17.36
CA ASN A 198 21.00 10.43 17.99
C ASN A 198 21.21 9.13 17.20
N TRP A 199 22.36 9.04 16.54
CA TRP A 199 22.77 7.88 15.73
C TRP A 199 22.88 6.58 16.52
N TRP A 200 23.20 6.63 17.81
CA TRP A 200 23.25 5.44 18.67
C TRP A 200 21.86 4.86 18.92
N ILE A 201 20.83 5.71 18.95
CA ILE A 201 19.44 5.25 19.07
C ILE A 201 19.01 4.59 17.76
N LEU A 202 19.36 5.17 16.61
CA LEU A 202 19.13 4.52 15.33
C LEU A 202 19.83 3.16 15.27
N LEU A 203 21.11 3.09 15.65
CA LEU A 203 21.86 1.84 15.69
C LEU A 203 21.18 0.82 16.61
N LEU A 204 20.76 1.23 17.80
CA LEU A 204 20.02 0.37 18.74
C LEU A 204 18.75 -0.19 18.10
N LEU A 205 17.94 0.65 17.45
CA LEU A 205 16.71 0.22 16.78
C LEU A 205 17.02 -0.78 15.65
N VAL A 206 18.00 -0.49 14.80
CA VAL A 206 18.38 -1.39 13.69
C VAL A 206 18.91 -2.72 14.23
N VAL A 207 19.83 -2.70 15.20
CA VAL A 207 20.41 -3.91 15.79
C VAL A 207 19.34 -4.74 16.49
N LEU A 208 18.51 -4.12 17.32
CA LEU A 208 17.46 -4.83 18.07
C LEU A 208 16.47 -5.52 17.13
N PHE A 209 16.09 -4.87 16.03
CA PHE A 209 15.22 -5.46 15.02
C PHE A 209 15.88 -6.67 14.34
N PHE A 210 17.11 -6.53 13.88
CA PHE A 210 17.79 -7.61 13.15
C PHE A 210 18.23 -8.78 14.03
N VAL A 211 18.55 -8.55 15.30
CA VAL A 211 18.81 -9.64 16.25
C VAL A 211 17.60 -10.58 16.35
N ALA A 212 16.38 -10.05 16.38
CA ALA A 212 15.17 -10.85 16.35
C ALA A 212 14.92 -11.47 14.97
N ALA A 213 15.06 -10.69 13.89
CA ALA A 213 14.77 -11.13 12.52
C ALA A 213 15.73 -12.22 11.99
N LEU A 214 16.95 -12.31 12.53
CA LEU A 214 17.93 -13.32 12.12
C LEU A 214 17.76 -14.67 12.82
N ALA A 215 16.90 -14.77 13.84
CA ALA A 215 16.67 -16.01 14.59
C ALA A 215 16.33 -17.24 13.69
N PRO A 216 15.51 -17.12 12.61
CA PRO A 216 15.21 -18.24 11.72
C PRO A 216 16.40 -18.80 10.95
N LEU A 217 17.51 -18.06 10.80
CA LEU A 217 18.70 -18.59 10.13
C LEU A 217 19.40 -19.69 10.95
N PHE A 218 19.17 -19.71 12.27
CA PHE A 218 19.78 -20.68 13.18
C PHE A 218 19.00 -22.00 13.31
N SER A 219 17.80 -22.10 12.73
CA SER A 219 16.96 -23.31 12.78
C SER A 219 17.20 -24.30 11.61
N GLY A 220 18.18 -24.00 10.75
CA GLY A 220 18.56 -24.83 9.60
C GLY A 220 18.12 -24.21 8.29
N PHE A 221 19.07 -23.66 7.54
CA PHE A 221 18.82 -22.98 6.27
C PHE A 221 18.97 -23.92 5.09
N LYS A 222 17.89 -24.14 4.33
CA LYS A 222 17.93 -24.77 3.01
C LYS A 222 17.34 -23.82 1.98
N LEU A 223 18.20 -23.27 1.13
CA LEU A 223 17.76 -22.34 0.09
C LEU A 223 16.79 -23.05 -0.87
N PRO A 224 15.57 -22.53 -1.08
CA PRO A 224 14.66 -23.05 -2.10
C PRO A 224 15.23 -22.91 -3.51
N ASN A 225 14.55 -23.49 -4.50
CA ASN A 225 14.93 -23.28 -5.89
C ASN A 225 14.80 -21.80 -6.30
N HIS A 226 15.53 -21.39 -7.35
CA HIS A 226 15.62 -19.99 -7.78
C HIS A 226 14.26 -19.34 -8.10
N GLN A 227 13.31 -20.10 -8.64
CA GLN A 227 11.97 -19.60 -8.97
C GLN A 227 11.17 -19.30 -7.69
N ARG A 228 11.24 -20.20 -6.71
CA ARG A 228 10.59 -20.04 -5.41
C ARG A 228 11.21 -18.90 -4.62
N VAL A 229 12.54 -18.75 -4.63
CA VAL A 229 13.22 -17.61 -4.03
C VAL A 229 12.74 -16.29 -4.65
N PHE A 230 12.59 -16.24 -5.98
CA PHE A 230 12.07 -15.05 -6.65
C PHE A 230 10.63 -14.72 -6.23
N GLU A 231 9.74 -15.70 -6.17
CA GLU A 231 8.36 -15.54 -5.69
C GLU A 231 8.32 -15.02 -4.25
N LEU A 232 9.04 -15.66 -3.33
CA LEU A 232 9.11 -15.25 -1.92
C LEU A 232 9.73 -13.86 -1.76
N THR A 233 10.69 -13.50 -2.62
CA THR A 233 11.25 -12.15 -2.67
C THR A 233 10.21 -11.12 -3.10
N CYS A 234 9.37 -11.45 -4.08
CA CYS A 234 8.29 -10.58 -4.52
C CYS A 234 7.20 -10.44 -3.44
N THR A 235 6.89 -11.51 -2.68
CA THR A 235 5.98 -11.42 -1.54
C THR A 235 6.56 -10.58 -0.40
N ALA A 236 7.83 -10.80 0.00
CA ALA A 236 8.47 -9.97 1.02
C ALA A 236 8.56 -8.50 0.60
N PHE A 237 8.75 -8.23 -0.70
CA PHE A 237 8.73 -6.88 -1.25
C PHE A 237 7.35 -6.24 -1.15
N GLU A 238 6.28 -7.01 -1.40
CA GLU A 238 4.91 -6.57 -1.18
C GLU A 238 4.66 -6.23 0.29
N SER A 239 5.03 -7.08 1.26
CA SER A 239 4.93 -6.75 2.69
C SER A 239 5.69 -5.47 3.01
N GLY A 240 6.98 -5.41 2.61
CA GLY A 240 7.86 -4.31 2.95
C GLY A 240 7.41 -2.98 2.35
N VAL A 241 6.98 -2.94 1.09
CA VAL A 241 6.55 -1.69 0.43
C VAL A 241 5.07 -1.41 0.65
N GLY A 242 4.20 -2.38 0.38
CA GLY A 242 2.76 -2.24 0.44
C GLY A 242 2.26 -1.95 1.86
N GLU A 243 2.58 -2.83 2.81
CA GLU A 243 2.08 -2.70 4.18
C GLU A 243 2.67 -1.47 4.88
N GLU A 244 3.96 -1.17 4.71
CA GLU A 244 4.55 0.04 5.29
C GLU A 244 4.00 1.33 4.66
N THR A 245 3.69 1.31 3.35
CA THR A 245 2.97 2.42 2.71
C THR A 245 1.60 2.63 3.34
N LEU A 246 0.84 1.55 3.57
CA LEU A 246 -0.49 1.63 4.18
C LEU A 246 -0.41 2.13 5.62
N PHE A 247 0.39 1.48 6.45
CA PHE A 247 0.38 1.70 7.89
C PHE A 247 1.24 2.88 8.32
N ARG A 248 2.49 2.96 7.86
CA ARG A 248 3.46 3.93 8.39
C ARG A 248 3.35 5.26 7.68
N PHE A 249 2.98 5.23 6.40
CA PHE A 249 2.81 6.45 5.61
C PHE A 249 1.36 6.94 5.58
N ALA A 250 0.43 6.15 5.03
CA ALA A 250 -0.94 6.62 4.78
C ALA A 250 -1.77 6.76 6.07
N LEU A 251 -2.02 5.63 6.75
CA LEU A 251 -2.88 5.59 7.94
C LEU A 251 -2.32 6.45 9.06
N MET A 252 -1.04 6.34 9.35
CA MET A 252 -0.44 7.12 10.42
C MET A 252 -0.42 8.63 10.10
N GLY A 253 -0.22 9.02 8.83
CA GLY A 253 -0.38 10.41 8.40
C GLY A 253 -1.80 10.94 8.61
N VAL A 254 -2.82 10.14 8.25
CA VAL A 254 -4.23 10.47 8.49
C VAL A 254 -4.55 10.53 10.00
N LEU A 255 -4.01 9.61 10.80
CA LEU A 255 -4.21 9.60 12.25
C LEU A 255 -3.59 10.84 12.92
N PHE A 256 -2.39 11.25 12.52
CA PHE A 256 -1.77 12.46 13.07
C PHE A 256 -2.55 13.73 12.69
N ASP A 257 -3.13 13.80 11.49
CA ASP A 257 -4.00 14.90 11.09
C ASP A 257 -5.30 14.90 11.90
N ALA A 258 -5.97 13.74 12.00
CA ALA A 258 -7.21 13.60 12.75
C ALA A 258 -7.04 13.92 14.25
N LEU A 259 -5.88 13.59 14.82
CA LEU A 259 -5.55 13.78 16.23
C LEU A 259 -4.78 15.08 16.51
N HIS A 260 -4.74 16.04 15.58
CA HIS A 260 -3.90 17.24 15.70
C HIS A 260 -4.11 18.05 17.00
N ASN A 261 -5.33 18.05 17.55
CA ASN A 261 -5.67 18.75 18.80
C ASN A 261 -5.56 17.87 20.06
N VAL A 262 -5.11 16.62 19.94
CA VAL A 262 -5.05 15.66 21.05
C VAL A 262 -3.65 15.66 21.65
N GLN A 263 -3.53 15.93 22.95
CA GLN A 263 -2.23 15.97 23.65
C GLN A 263 -1.44 14.65 23.54
N GLN A 264 -2.14 13.52 23.49
CA GLN A 264 -1.57 12.18 23.36
C GLN A 264 -1.56 11.68 21.91
N ARG A 265 -1.58 12.57 20.90
CA ARG A 265 -1.62 12.20 19.46
C ARG A 265 -0.54 11.18 19.08
N LEU A 266 0.69 11.34 19.59
CA LEU A 266 1.83 10.50 19.23
C LEU A 266 1.62 9.05 19.67
N PRO A 267 1.46 8.74 20.99
CA PRO A 267 1.26 7.36 21.42
C PRO A 267 -0.04 6.75 20.88
N ILE A 268 -1.13 7.54 20.75
CA ILE A 268 -2.40 7.04 20.20
C ILE A 268 -2.20 6.59 18.75
N ALA A 269 -1.63 7.43 17.89
CA ALA A 269 -1.44 7.07 16.48
C ALA A 269 -0.52 5.86 16.29
N LEU A 270 0.58 5.79 17.07
CA LEU A 270 1.51 4.66 17.04
C LEU A 270 0.81 3.34 17.40
N VAL A 271 0.07 3.32 18.51
CA VAL A 271 -0.65 2.12 18.97
C VAL A 271 -1.79 1.75 18.03
N THR A 272 -2.58 2.73 17.57
CA THR A 272 -3.68 2.48 16.63
C THR A 272 -3.15 1.91 15.31
N SER A 273 -2.08 2.47 14.74
CA SER A 273 -1.47 1.94 13.52
C SER A 273 -0.96 0.51 13.72
N ALA A 274 -0.32 0.22 14.86
CA ALA A 274 0.20 -1.10 15.17
C ALA A 274 -0.91 -2.16 15.34
N VAL A 275 -1.98 -1.81 16.05
CA VAL A 275 -3.13 -2.71 16.26
C VAL A 275 -3.84 -2.99 14.94
N LEU A 276 -4.08 -1.96 14.11
CA LEU A 276 -4.70 -2.15 12.79
C LEU A 276 -3.85 -3.05 11.88
N PHE A 277 -2.52 -2.93 11.96
CA PHE A 277 -1.60 -3.79 11.23
C PHE A 277 -1.72 -5.26 11.65
N GLY A 278 -1.78 -5.54 12.95
CA GLY A 278 -2.07 -6.89 13.45
C GLY A 278 -3.45 -7.41 13.04
N LEU A 279 -4.48 -6.58 13.12
CA LEU A 279 -5.86 -6.96 12.78
C LEU A 279 -6.03 -7.36 11.31
N MET A 280 -5.28 -6.76 10.38
CA MET A 280 -5.33 -7.15 8.96
C MET A 280 -4.98 -8.63 8.75
N HIS A 281 -4.13 -9.20 9.58
CA HIS A 281 -3.73 -10.59 9.49
C HIS A 281 -4.84 -11.58 9.86
N LEU A 282 -5.89 -11.13 10.57
CA LEU A 282 -7.06 -11.98 10.84
C LEU A 282 -7.78 -12.40 9.54
N SER A 283 -7.60 -11.65 8.46
CA SER A 283 -8.11 -12.03 7.14
C SER A 283 -7.55 -13.37 6.65
N ASN A 284 -6.39 -13.83 7.15
CA ASN A 284 -5.80 -15.12 6.80
C ASN A 284 -6.65 -16.32 7.21
N ILE A 285 -7.54 -16.18 8.20
CA ILE A 285 -8.50 -17.22 8.56
C ILE A 285 -9.43 -17.51 7.37
N LEU A 286 -9.98 -16.46 6.77
CA LEU A 286 -10.99 -16.57 5.71
C LEU A 286 -10.35 -16.69 4.32
N LEU A 287 -9.30 -15.90 4.04
CA LEU A 287 -8.70 -15.78 2.71
C LEU A 287 -7.62 -16.83 2.45
N ALA A 288 -6.91 -17.26 3.50
CA ALA A 288 -5.76 -18.14 3.39
C ALA A 288 -5.97 -19.53 4.05
N GLY A 289 -7.11 -19.76 4.71
CA GLY A 289 -7.41 -21.01 5.40
C GLY A 289 -6.46 -21.33 6.56
N GLN A 290 -5.80 -20.31 7.12
CA GLN A 290 -4.84 -20.48 8.21
C GLN A 290 -5.57 -20.81 9.51
N SER A 291 -4.97 -21.67 10.35
CA SER A 291 -5.58 -22.02 11.62
C SER A 291 -5.72 -20.81 12.54
N VAL A 292 -6.77 -20.79 13.35
CA VAL A 292 -7.05 -19.69 14.29
C VAL A 292 -5.88 -19.44 15.25
N PRO A 293 -5.26 -20.46 15.89
CA PRO A 293 -4.12 -20.24 16.78
C PRO A 293 -2.92 -19.61 16.08
N LEU A 294 -2.55 -20.09 14.88
CA LEU A 294 -1.46 -19.51 14.09
C LEU A 294 -1.76 -18.07 13.69
N THR A 295 -3.01 -17.79 13.34
CA THR A 295 -3.41 -16.45 12.90
C THR A 295 -3.44 -15.46 14.06
N ILE A 296 -3.90 -15.86 15.25
CA ILE A 296 -3.84 -15.02 16.46
C ILE A 296 -2.38 -14.73 16.84
N TYR A 297 -1.52 -15.75 16.82
CA TYR A 297 -0.09 -15.57 17.05
C TYR A 297 0.51 -14.59 16.04
N GLN A 298 0.20 -14.76 14.75
CA GLN A 298 0.65 -13.86 13.69
C GLN A 298 0.16 -12.42 13.91
N ALA A 299 -1.12 -12.23 14.24
CA ALA A 299 -1.71 -10.91 14.47
C ALA A 299 -1.07 -10.20 15.68
N LEU A 300 -0.78 -10.92 16.76
CA LEU A 300 -0.09 -10.37 17.94
C LEU A 300 1.37 -10.02 17.60
N ASN A 301 2.10 -10.92 16.94
CA ASN A 301 3.46 -10.65 16.50
C ASN A 301 3.53 -9.45 15.54
N ALA A 302 2.63 -9.40 14.56
CA ALA A 302 2.50 -8.29 13.63
C ALA A 302 2.14 -6.99 14.36
N THR A 303 1.31 -7.01 15.41
CA THR A 303 1.06 -5.81 16.24
C THR A 303 2.33 -5.29 16.90
N LEU A 304 3.18 -6.18 17.43
CA LEU A 304 4.41 -5.81 18.11
C LEU A 304 5.47 -5.26 17.14
N VAL A 305 5.73 -5.97 16.04
CA VAL A 305 6.59 -5.49 14.94
C VAL A 305 6.03 -4.19 14.36
N GLY A 306 4.70 -4.16 14.22
CA GLY A 306 3.80 -3.01 14.11
C GLY A 306 4.32 -1.75 14.76
N LEU A 307 4.28 -1.81 16.09
CA LEU A 307 4.64 -0.74 17.00
C LEU A 307 6.12 -0.36 16.89
N PHE A 308 7.01 -1.36 16.77
CA PHE A 308 8.44 -1.14 16.61
C PHE A 308 8.78 -0.32 15.35
N LEU A 309 8.24 -0.72 14.20
CA LEU A 309 8.44 -0.03 12.93
C LEU A 309 7.79 1.36 12.95
N ALA A 310 6.62 1.52 13.60
CA ALA A 310 5.99 2.84 13.76
C ALA A 310 6.89 3.80 14.55
N VAL A 311 7.44 3.36 15.69
CA VAL A 311 8.40 4.15 16.49
C VAL A 311 9.65 4.48 15.67
N THR A 312 10.19 3.50 14.95
CA THR A 312 11.39 3.67 14.11
C THR A 312 11.14 4.67 12.99
N TYR A 313 10.01 4.58 12.30
CA TYR A 313 9.63 5.51 11.25
C TYR A 313 9.45 6.93 11.79
N VAL A 314 8.72 7.13 12.89
CA VAL A 314 8.52 8.48 13.42
C VAL A 314 9.83 9.06 13.97
N TYR A 315 10.69 8.25 14.58
CA TYR A 315 12.00 8.71 15.06
C TYR A 315 12.93 9.13 13.93
N THR A 316 12.91 8.43 12.80
CA THR A 316 13.83 8.66 11.67
C THR A 316 13.26 9.59 10.60
N GLY A 317 11.94 9.64 10.47
CA GLY A 317 11.24 10.26 9.34
C GLY A 317 11.53 9.59 8.00
N GLN A 318 11.97 8.32 7.99
CA GLN A 318 12.43 7.60 6.80
C GLN A 318 11.58 6.36 6.52
N LEU A 319 10.66 6.44 5.55
CA LEU A 319 9.81 5.29 5.18
C LEU A 319 10.64 4.16 4.55
N TRP A 320 11.62 4.50 3.71
CA TRP A 320 12.46 3.51 3.02
C TRP A 320 13.21 2.60 4.02
N LEU A 321 13.56 3.11 5.19
CA LEU A 321 14.26 2.35 6.22
C LEU A 321 13.35 1.25 6.79
N VAL A 322 12.12 1.60 7.18
CA VAL A 322 11.17 0.60 7.70
C VAL A 322 10.70 -0.36 6.63
N MET A 323 10.57 0.08 5.37
CA MET A 323 10.34 -0.80 4.22
C MET A 323 11.44 -1.84 4.08
N LEU A 324 12.72 -1.41 4.14
CA LEU A 324 13.87 -2.31 4.04
C LEU A 324 13.96 -3.27 5.22
N MET A 325 13.72 -2.78 6.44
CA MET A 325 13.71 -3.61 7.65
C MET A 325 12.63 -4.69 7.55
N HIS A 326 11.39 -4.30 7.25
CA HIS A 326 10.28 -5.23 7.11
C HIS A 326 10.51 -6.24 5.97
N PHE A 327 10.87 -5.76 4.78
CA PHE A 327 11.25 -6.61 3.64
C PHE A 327 12.29 -7.66 4.04
N THR A 328 13.36 -7.25 4.72
CA THR A 328 14.46 -8.15 5.04
C THR A 328 14.05 -9.20 6.07
N SER A 329 13.26 -8.81 7.08
CA SER A 329 12.73 -9.74 8.09
C SER A 329 11.84 -10.81 7.45
N ASP A 330 10.89 -10.39 6.62
CA ASP A 330 9.99 -11.29 5.91
C ASP A 330 10.74 -12.17 4.93
N TRP A 331 11.68 -11.58 4.17
CA TRP A 331 12.50 -12.32 3.22
C TRP A 331 13.30 -13.45 3.90
N ILE A 332 13.98 -13.15 5.02
CA ILE A 332 14.71 -14.16 5.80
C ILE A 332 13.74 -15.27 6.23
N SER A 333 12.63 -14.90 6.89
CA SER A 333 11.62 -15.83 7.39
C SER A 333 11.05 -16.72 6.28
N PHE A 334 10.72 -16.13 5.14
CA PHE A 334 10.11 -16.81 4.01
C PHE A 334 11.06 -17.78 3.34
N VAL A 335 12.31 -17.36 3.10
CA VAL A 335 13.32 -18.21 2.47
C VAL A 335 13.73 -19.34 3.42
N THR A 336 13.84 -19.10 4.73
CA THR A 336 14.15 -20.15 5.71
C THR A 336 13.04 -21.18 5.86
N SER A 337 11.78 -20.74 5.82
CA SER A 337 10.61 -21.61 6.00
C SER A 337 10.05 -22.17 4.69
N ASN A 338 10.53 -21.67 3.55
CA ASN A 338 9.96 -21.90 2.22
C ASN A 338 8.45 -21.54 2.12
N SER A 339 7.97 -20.64 2.97
CA SER A 339 6.56 -20.28 3.12
C SER A 339 6.41 -18.78 3.35
N SER A 340 5.43 -18.15 2.69
CA SER A 340 5.04 -16.76 2.99
C SER A 340 4.05 -16.63 4.14
N LYS A 341 3.77 -17.74 4.83
CA LYS A 341 2.81 -17.83 5.94
C LYS A 341 3.44 -18.58 7.10
N ILE A 342 2.96 -18.28 8.31
CA ILE A 342 3.30 -19.10 9.47
C ILE A 342 2.66 -20.47 9.29
N VAL A 343 3.49 -21.51 9.34
CA VAL A 343 3.12 -22.92 9.17
C VAL A 343 3.59 -23.73 10.37
N GLY A 344 2.99 -24.91 10.58
CA GLY A 344 3.34 -25.82 11.66
C GLY A 344 2.48 -25.66 12.91
N THR A 345 2.99 -26.14 14.04
CA THR A 345 2.29 -26.16 15.33
C THR A 345 2.98 -25.26 16.33
N LEU A 346 2.24 -24.37 16.97
CA LEU A 346 2.75 -23.52 18.03
C LEU A 346 3.05 -24.36 19.28
N THR A 347 4.17 -24.05 19.91
CA THR A 347 4.64 -24.62 21.18
C THR A 347 4.58 -23.57 22.28
N SER A 348 4.73 -24.00 23.54
CA SER A 348 4.84 -23.06 24.67
C SER A 348 6.05 -22.11 24.55
N VAL A 349 7.10 -22.52 23.84
CA VAL A 349 8.30 -21.70 23.60
C VAL A 349 8.00 -20.53 22.66
N ASP A 350 7.12 -20.73 21.67
CA ASP A 350 6.71 -19.67 20.74
C ASP A 350 5.95 -18.56 21.49
N TRP A 351 5.00 -18.95 22.35
CA TRP A 351 4.25 -18.01 23.18
C TRP A 351 5.12 -17.27 24.19
N LEU A 352 6.08 -17.97 24.82
CA LEU A 352 7.06 -17.34 25.71
C LEU A 352 7.93 -16.34 24.94
N SER A 353 8.38 -16.70 23.74
CA SER A 353 9.19 -15.83 22.88
C SER A 353 8.41 -14.57 22.50
N LEU A 354 7.14 -14.71 22.11
CA LEU A 354 6.25 -13.60 21.82
C LEU A 354 6.07 -12.67 23.03
N LEU A 355 5.89 -13.24 24.24
CA LEU A 355 5.78 -12.46 25.47
C LEU A 355 7.05 -11.66 25.77
N LEU A 356 8.23 -12.27 25.62
CA LEU A 356 9.51 -11.61 25.82
C LEU A 356 9.72 -10.46 24.82
N ILE A 357 9.42 -10.71 23.54
CA ILE A 357 9.44 -9.68 22.50
C ILE A 357 8.48 -8.54 22.83
N ALA A 358 7.28 -8.87 23.33
CA ALA A 358 6.29 -7.87 23.74
C ALA A 358 6.84 -6.96 24.85
N VAL A 359 7.45 -7.54 25.89
CA VAL A 359 8.06 -6.77 26.98
C VAL A 359 9.15 -5.84 26.46
N VAL A 360 10.06 -6.34 25.63
CA VAL A 360 11.15 -5.55 25.06
C VAL A 360 10.62 -4.38 24.22
N ILE A 361 9.67 -4.63 23.32
CA ILE A 361 9.11 -3.61 22.43
C ILE A 361 8.29 -2.58 23.21
N ILE A 362 7.51 -2.99 24.21
CA ILE A 362 6.73 -2.08 25.05
C ILE A 362 7.66 -1.20 25.88
N VAL A 363 8.67 -1.76 26.54
CA VAL A 363 9.65 -1.00 27.34
C VAL A 363 10.41 -0.01 26.46
N LEU A 364 10.87 -0.44 25.28
CA LEU A 364 11.52 0.43 24.30
C LEU A 364 10.60 1.56 23.86
N THR A 365 9.33 1.26 23.54
CA THR A 365 8.34 2.26 23.13
C THR A 365 8.13 3.28 24.23
N ILE A 366 7.92 2.83 25.47
CA ILE A 366 7.79 3.71 26.64
C ILE A 366 9.03 4.59 26.77
N TRP A 367 10.24 4.02 26.69
CA TRP A 367 11.48 4.78 26.77
C TRP A 367 11.62 5.85 25.66
N MET A 368 11.15 5.54 24.44
CA MET A 368 11.12 6.48 23.31
C MET A 368 10.14 7.64 23.55
N MET A 369 9.09 7.47 24.37
CA MET A 369 8.11 8.51 24.71
C MET A 369 8.61 9.57 25.71
N PHE A 370 9.90 9.59 26.06
CA PHE A 370 10.46 10.58 27.00
C PHE A 370 11.73 11.27 26.47
N GLY A 371 11.97 12.47 27.00
CA GLY A 371 13.18 13.26 26.75
C GLY A 371 13.35 13.70 25.29
N GLN A 372 14.61 13.83 24.86
CA GLN A 372 14.94 14.30 23.50
C GLN A 372 14.39 13.39 22.40
N ARG A 373 14.23 12.09 22.67
CA ARG A 373 13.68 11.10 21.71
C ARG A 373 12.26 11.46 21.29
N ARG A 374 11.41 11.76 22.28
CA ARG A 374 10.04 12.23 22.02
C ARG A 374 10.03 13.55 21.27
N ASN A 375 10.89 14.50 21.64
CA ASN A 375 10.96 15.79 20.95
C ASN A 375 11.37 15.64 19.47
N VAL A 376 12.27 14.70 19.15
CA VAL A 376 12.61 14.35 17.75
C VAL A 376 11.37 13.81 17.03
N MET A 377 10.66 12.85 17.63
CA MET A 377 9.45 12.26 17.07
C MET A 377 8.35 13.30 16.84
N GLU A 378 8.02 14.13 17.83
CA GLU A 378 7.00 15.18 17.72
C GLU A 378 7.33 16.17 16.59
N ARG A 379 8.60 16.59 16.47
CA ARG A 379 9.02 17.45 15.35
C ARG A 379 8.88 16.79 14.00
N HIS A 380 9.16 15.49 13.90
CA HIS A 380 8.90 14.76 12.67
C HIS A 380 7.40 14.68 12.37
N VAL A 381 6.56 14.43 13.37
CA VAL A 381 5.10 14.48 13.21
C VAL A 381 4.65 15.85 12.70
N ASP A 382 5.12 16.95 13.31
CA ASP A 382 4.76 18.31 12.87
C ASP A 382 5.21 18.61 11.43
N ARG A 383 6.37 18.06 11.02
CA ARG A 383 6.83 18.10 9.62
C ARG A 383 6.03 17.19 8.70
N LEU A 384 5.25 16.24 9.20
CA LEU A 384 4.43 15.34 8.41
C LEU A 384 2.95 15.77 8.36
N THR A 385 2.52 16.76 9.17
CA THR A 385 1.12 17.22 9.26
C THR A 385 0.94 18.75 9.25
N GLY A 386 1.89 19.51 8.72
CA GLY A 386 1.86 20.98 8.73
C GLY A 386 1.36 21.67 7.44
N LYS A 387 0.76 22.87 7.57
CA LYS A 387 0.29 23.74 6.46
C LYS A 387 1.39 24.22 5.48
N HIS A 388 2.66 23.93 5.77
CA HIS A 388 3.83 24.37 5.00
C HIS A 388 4.52 23.24 4.22
N GLN A 389 3.80 22.16 3.89
CA GLN A 389 4.35 21.14 2.99
C GLN A 389 4.64 21.73 1.60
N HIS A 390 5.91 21.90 1.25
CA HIS A 390 6.32 22.24 -0.09
C HIS A 390 6.53 20.97 -0.93
N PHE A 391 5.48 20.50 -1.61
CA PHE A 391 5.57 19.42 -2.61
C PHE A 391 5.98 19.94 -4.01
N GLY A 392 6.65 21.09 -4.06
CA GLY A 392 6.96 21.80 -5.30
C GLY A 392 8.27 21.33 -5.90
N PHE A 393 8.22 20.38 -6.83
CA PHE A 393 9.16 20.41 -7.96
C PHE A 393 8.60 21.42 -8.95
N SER A 394 9.02 22.69 -8.89
CA SER A 394 8.93 23.55 -10.07
C SER A 394 10.16 23.27 -10.91
N ILE A 395 9.99 22.59 -12.04
CA ILE A 395 10.99 22.68 -13.11
C ILE A 395 10.80 24.09 -13.68
N GLN A 396 11.60 25.03 -13.18
CA GLN A 396 11.77 26.31 -13.85
C GLN A 396 12.58 25.99 -15.11
N TYR A 397 11.94 26.16 -16.27
CA TYR A 397 12.65 26.18 -17.56
C TYR A 397 13.32 27.54 -17.73
#